data_AF-A0A6I7Q234-F1
#
_entry.id   AF-A0A6I7Q234-F1
#
_cell.length_a   1.000
_cell.length_b   1.000
_cell.length_c   1.000
_cell.angle_alpha   90.00
_cell.angle_beta   90.00
_cell.angle_gamma   90.00
#
_symmetry.space_group_name_H-M   'P 1'
#
loop_
_entity.id
_entity.type
_entity.pdbx_description
1 polymer ?
#
loop_
_entity_poly.entity_id
_entity_poly.type
_entity_poly.pdbx_seq_one_letter_code
_entity_poly.pdbx_strand_id
1 'polypeptide(L)'
;MTKNNKQFETKLSEQKRRALVAWSEAQPIQSIARDLGVSRETIYRWIRESERKLAQTKRLRKERLDEQSRQQIVEAYILLKAPSLRVLRKVLSRYYFIQLTEAQLRRLLGKSGLWGYSPSPVYESFSRQRDLILESLDKTSDRVLEKGIAPKWSEHFSAPSPVDRSSEEGAEILTAPAPLSHDGVQESSKT
;
A
#
# COMPACT_ATOMS: atom_id res chain seq x y z
N MET A 1 -17.38 37.01 -16.61
CA MET A 1 -16.18 36.95 -15.74
C MET A 1 -15.01 37.59 -16.47
N THR A 2 -14.45 38.66 -15.93
CA THR A 2 -13.54 39.58 -16.60
C THR A 2 -12.11 39.02 -16.67
N LYS A 3 -11.48 39.08 -17.85
CA LYS A 3 -10.12 38.57 -18.14
C LYS A 3 -9.04 39.12 -17.18
N ASN A 4 -9.26 40.30 -16.61
CA ASN A 4 -8.35 40.96 -15.67
C ASN A 4 -8.22 40.21 -14.33
N ASN A 5 -9.28 39.55 -13.85
CA ASN A 5 -9.23 38.88 -12.54
C ASN A 5 -8.33 37.64 -12.59
N LYS A 6 -8.38 36.90 -13.70
CA LYS A 6 -7.56 35.71 -13.93
C LYS A 6 -6.06 36.02 -13.95
N GLN A 7 -5.66 37.14 -14.56
CA GLN A 7 -4.25 37.57 -14.60
C GLN A 7 -3.71 37.99 -13.22
N PHE A 8 -4.57 38.52 -12.37
CA PHE A 8 -4.19 38.88 -11.00
C PHE A 8 -3.95 37.63 -10.15
N GLU A 9 -4.84 36.64 -10.24
CA GLU A 9 -4.70 35.37 -9.54
C GLU A 9 -3.42 34.62 -9.93
N THR A 10 -3.08 34.59 -11.22
CA THR A 10 -1.85 33.94 -11.69
C THR A 10 -0.60 34.61 -11.12
N LYS A 11 -0.53 35.95 -11.15
CA LYS A 11 0.60 36.71 -10.58
C LYS A 11 0.78 36.45 -9.08
N LEU A 12 -0.31 36.46 -8.32
CA LEU A 12 -0.27 36.21 -6.88
C LEU A 12 0.14 34.76 -6.57
N SER A 13 -0.33 33.81 -7.38
CA SER A 13 0.07 32.40 -7.25
C SER A 13 1.56 32.18 -7.55
N GLU A 14 2.12 32.88 -8.54
CA GLU A 14 3.54 32.83 -8.87
C GLU A 14 4.41 33.45 -7.78
N GLN A 15 4.02 34.62 -7.26
CA GLN A 15 4.71 35.26 -6.13
C GLN A 15 4.73 34.36 -4.91
N LYS A 16 3.59 33.74 -4.57
CA LYS A 16 3.51 32.76 -3.47
C LYS A 16 4.44 31.58 -3.70
N ARG A 17 4.48 31.04 -4.91
CA ARG A 17 5.38 29.92 -5.26
C ARG A 17 6.85 30.32 -5.10
N ARG A 18 7.27 31.48 -5.63
CA ARG A 18 8.64 31.98 -5.50
C ARG A 18 9.04 32.19 -4.05
N ALA A 19 8.15 32.77 -3.24
CA ALA A 19 8.40 32.96 -1.81
C ALA A 19 8.66 31.64 -1.06
N LEU A 20 7.87 30.59 -1.35
CA LEU A 20 8.03 29.29 -0.70
C LEU A 20 9.31 28.56 -1.13
N VAL A 21 9.72 28.70 -2.40
CA VAL A 21 11.00 28.14 -2.89
C VAL A 21 12.18 28.84 -2.21
N ALA A 22 12.21 30.17 -2.22
CA ALA A 22 13.24 30.95 -1.55
C ALA A 22 13.35 30.64 -0.04
N TRP A 23 12.20 30.44 0.62
CA TRP A 23 12.19 30.02 2.02
C TRP A 23 12.76 28.61 2.22
N SER A 24 12.47 27.66 1.31
CA SER A 24 13.04 26.31 1.36
C SER A 24 14.56 26.29 1.14
N GLU A 25 15.10 27.29 0.46
CA GLU A 25 16.54 27.54 0.28
C GLU A 25 17.16 28.30 1.46
N ALA A 26 16.42 28.44 2.58
CA ALA A 26 16.84 29.13 3.80
C ALA A 26 17.15 30.63 3.63
N GLN A 27 16.60 31.30 2.60
CA GLN A 27 16.74 32.74 2.47
C GLN A 27 16.00 33.49 3.59
N PRO A 28 16.54 34.62 4.09
CA PRO A 28 15.91 35.38 5.15
C PRO A 28 14.60 36.02 4.67
N ILE A 29 13.53 35.91 5.47
CA ILE A 29 12.19 36.42 5.13
C ILE A 29 12.21 37.90 4.72
N GLN A 30 13.12 38.68 5.28
CA GLN A 30 13.27 40.09 4.93
C GLN A 30 13.80 40.30 3.50
N SER A 31 14.71 39.46 2.97
CA SER A 31 15.16 39.57 1.58
C SER A 31 14.03 39.17 0.64
N ILE A 32 13.38 38.04 0.91
CA ILE A 32 12.25 37.53 0.12
C ILE A 32 11.13 38.58 -0.02
N ALA A 33 10.80 39.26 1.08
CA ALA A 33 9.81 40.34 1.10
C ALA A 33 10.20 41.52 0.19
N ARG A 34 11.48 41.93 0.21
CA ARG A 34 11.98 43.01 -0.65
C ARG A 34 11.98 42.59 -2.11
N ASP A 35 12.48 41.39 -2.41
CA ASP A 35 12.63 40.89 -3.79
C ASP A 35 11.28 40.71 -4.49
N LEU A 36 10.26 40.29 -3.74
CA LEU A 36 8.92 40.09 -4.28
C LEU A 36 8.02 41.33 -4.18
N GLY A 37 8.44 42.38 -3.49
CA GLY A 37 7.64 43.59 -3.24
C GLY A 37 6.41 43.33 -2.36
N VAL A 38 6.54 42.44 -1.38
CA VAL A 38 5.43 41.97 -0.52
C VAL A 38 5.78 42.21 0.96
N SER A 39 4.78 42.50 1.79
CA SER A 39 5.00 42.66 3.23
C SER A 39 5.51 41.37 3.89
N ARG A 40 6.41 41.50 4.87
CA ARG A 40 6.92 40.37 5.67
C ARG A 40 5.78 39.53 6.27
N GLU A 41 4.72 40.18 6.73
CA GLU A 41 3.53 39.52 7.29
C GLU A 41 2.84 38.58 6.29
N THR A 42 2.76 39.00 5.02
CA THR A 42 2.18 38.16 3.96
C THR A 42 3.05 36.94 3.67
N ILE A 43 4.37 37.10 3.70
CA ILE A 43 5.32 35.97 3.57
C ILE A 43 5.14 34.98 4.73
N TYR A 44 5.11 35.46 5.99
CA TYR A 44 4.83 34.62 7.16
C TYR A 44 3.51 33.86 7.03
N ARG A 45 2.44 34.54 6.59
CA ARG A 45 1.13 33.94 6.38
C ARG A 45 1.21 32.81 5.35
N TRP A 46 1.89 33.02 4.22
CA TRP A 46 2.07 31.99 3.20
C TRP A 46 2.86 30.79 3.70
N ILE A 47 3.93 31.01 4.45
CA ILE A 47 4.74 29.94 5.06
C ILE A 47 3.87 29.12 6.01
N ARG A 48 3.20 29.74 6.99
CA ARG A 48 2.31 29.04 7.94
C ARG A 48 1.21 28.24 7.25
N GLU A 49 0.60 28.81 6.20
CA GLU A 49 -0.42 28.11 5.43
C GLU A 49 0.16 26.88 4.72
N SER A 50 1.37 26.99 4.16
CA SER A 50 2.06 25.87 3.52
C SER A 50 2.42 24.76 4.52
N GLU A 51 2.95 25.12 5.69
CA GLU A 51 3.28 24.17 6.75
C GLU A 51 2.03 23.47 7.27
N ARG A 52 0.92 24.21 7.45
CA ARG A 52 -0.37 23.63 7.83
C ARG A 52 -0.87 22.63 6.80
N LYS A 53 -0.78 22.94 5.51
CA LYS A 53 -1.15 22.02 4.42
C LYS A 53 -0.23 20.79 4.39
N LEU A 54 1.07 20.96 4.59
CA LEU A 54 2.02 19.86 4.71
C LEU A 54 1.72 18.98 5.93
N ALA A 55 1.38 19.57 7.08
CA ALA A 55 0.98 18.84 8.27
C ALA A 55 -0.34 18.07 8.05
N GLN A 56 -1.32 18.68 7.40
CA GLN A 56 -2.60 18.02 7.05
C GLN A 56 -2.37 16.87 6.08
N THR A 57 -1.62 17.07 5.00
CA THR A 57 -1.31 16.01 4.03
C THR A 57 -0.49 14.88 4.67
N LYS A 58 0.46 15.18 5.55
CA LYS A 58 1.18 14.17 6.35
C LYS A 58 0.24 13.37 7.25
N ARG A 59 -0.72 14.03 7.92
CA ARG A 59 -1.77 13.35 8.71
C ARG A 59 -2.61 12.42 7.84
N LEU A 60 -3.08 12.91 6.69
CA LEU A 60 -3.87 12.11 5.74
C LEU A 60 -3.09 10.92 5.17
N ARG A 61 -1.79 11.09 4.87
CA ARG A 61 -0.93 9.99 4.40
C ARG A 61 -0.70 8.94 5.47
N LYS A 62 -0.50 9.34 6.73
CA LYS A 62 -0.36 8.41 7.86
C LYS A 62 -1.64 7.59 8.11
N GLU A 63 -2.79 8.12 7.71
CA GLU A 63 -4.08 7.44 7.84
C GLU A 63 -4.45 6.53 6.66
N ARG A 64 -3.80 6.69 5.50
CA ARG A 64 -4.03 5.83 4.35
C ARG A 64 -3.15 4.60 4.46
N LEU A 65 -3.70 3.53 5.04
CA LEU A 65 -3.22 2.19 4.72
C LEU A 65 -3.19 2.02 3.22
N ASP A 66 -2.11 1.40 2.74
CA ASP A 66 -1.97 0.96 1.37
C ASP A 66 -3.13 0.04 0.98
N GLU A 67 -3.54 0.11 -0.28
CA GLU A 67 -4.72 -0.60 -0.75
C GLU A 67 -4.52 -2.12 -0.70
N GLN A 68 -3.30 -2.59 -1.01
CA GLN A 68 -2.95 -4.00 -0.89
C GLN A 68 -3.06 -4.49 0.56
N SER A 69 -2.56 -3.70 1.52
CA SER A 69 -2.69 -4.02 2.95
C SER A 69 -4.15 -4.11 3.38
N ARG A 70 -5.03 -3.24 2.86
CA ARG A 70 -6.48 -3.30 3.16
C ARG A 70 -7.11 -4.58 2.64
N GLN A 71 -6.79 -4.97 1.41
CA GLN A 71 -7.28 -6.20 0.81
C GLN A 71 -6.85 -7.42 1.63
N GLN A 72 -5.57 -7.49 2.02
CA GLN A 72 -5.05 -8.56 2.88
C GLN A 72 -5.75 -8.63 4.24
N ILE A 73 -6.10 -7.47 4.83
CA ILE A 73 -6.85 -7.42 6.10
C ILE A 73 -8.27 -7.98 5.93
N VAL A 74 -8.95 -7.60 4.86
CA VAL A 74 -10.30 -8.07 4.53
C VAL A 74 -10.30 -9.57 4.24
N GLU A 75 -9.37 -10.02 3.40
CA GLU A 75 -9.19 -11.42 3.04
C GLU A 75 -8.91 -12.27 4.28
N ALA A 76 -7.95 -11.87 5.12
CA ALA A 76 -7.66 -12.57 6.36
C ALA A 76 -8.87 -12.64 7.30
N TYR A 77 -9.68 -11.58 7.38
CA TYR A 77 -10.90 -11.57 8.18
C TYR A 77 -11.95 -12.55 7.67
N ILE A 78 -12.13 -12.65 6.34
CA ILE A 78 -13.08 -13.57 5.70
C ILE A 78 -12.59 -15.02 5.84
N LEU A 79 -11.32 -15.29 5.53
CA LEU A 79 -10.73 -16.63 5.59
C LEU A 79 -10.80 -17.23 7.00
N LEU A 80 -10.64 -16.41 8.03
CA LEU A 80 -10.70 -16.82 9.44
C LEU A 80 -12.13 -16.89 10.01
N LYS A 81 -13.18 -16.74 9.18
CA LYS A 81 -14.60 -16.76 9.58
C LYS A 81 -14.93 -15.78 10.71
N ALA A 82 -14.66 -14.49 10.51
CA ALA A 82 -14.92 -13.42 11.48
C ALA A 82 -14.21 -13.62 12.85
N PRO A 83 -12.87 -13.70 12.85
CA PRO A 83 -12.10 -13.87 14.07
C PRO A 83 -12.24 -12.66 15.00
N SER A 84 -11.94 -12.86 16.29
CA SER A 84 -11.75 -11.73 17.21
C SER A 84 -10.62 -10.81 16.72
N LEU A 85 -10.72 -9.48 16.98
CA LEU A 85 -9.70 -8.50 16.57
C LEU A 85 -8.30 -8.85 17.08
N ARG A 86 -8.21 -9.48 18.26
CA ARG A 86 -6.94 -9.93 18.84
C ARG A 86 -6.28 -11.02 18.01
N VAL A 87 -7.07 -11.99 17.53
CA VAL A 87 -6.59 -13.07 16.67
C VAL A 87 -6.21 -12.52 15.30
N LEU A 88 -7.08 -11.70 14.69
CA LEU A 88 -6.79 -11.06 13.42
C LEU A 88 -5.49 -10.26 13.47
N ARG A 89 -5.29 -9.44 14.52
CA ARG A 89 -4.06 -8.67 14.72
C ARG A 89 -2.82 -9.56 14.78
N LYS A 90 -2.89 -10.68 15.52
CA LYS A 90 -1.78 -11.64 15.61
C LYS A 90 -1.44 -12.25 14.24
N VAL A 91 -2.45 -12.65 13.48
CA VAL A 91 -2.27 -13.21 12.13
C VAL A 91 -1.67 -12.17 11.19
N LEU A 92 -2.21 -10.95 11.16
CA LEU A 92 -1.70 -9.86 10.34
C LEU A 92 -0.25 -9.51 10.66
N SER A 93 0.11 -9.46 11.94
CA SER A 93 1.49 -9.21 12.33
C SER A 93 2.44 -10.35 11.95
N ARG A 94 1.97 -11.60 11.94
CA ARG A 94 2.80 -12.79 11.72
C ARG A 94 3.03 -13.09 10.25
N TYR A 95 2.00 -12.94 9.42
CA TYR A 95 2.05 -13.37 8.02
C TYR A 95 2.21 -12.21 7.03
N TYR A 96 1.65 -11.05 7.34
CA TYR A 96 1.66 -9.90 6.44
C TYR A 96 2.58 -8.77 6.93
N PHE A 97 3.19 -8.92 8.11
CA PHE A 97 4.01 -7.89 8.76
C PHE A 97 3.27 -6.56 8.96
N ILE A 98 1.94 -6.58 8.98
CA ILE A 98 1.11 -5.39 9.15
C ILE A 98 0.89 -5.16 10.64
N GLN A 99 1.42 -4.04 11.15
CA GLN A 99 1.24 -3.62 12.54
C GLN A 99 0.09 -2.63 12.67
N LEU A 100 -1.05 -3.10 13.16
CA LEU A 100 -2.22 -2.27 13.41
C LEU A 100 -2.74 -2.42 14.84
N THR A 101 -3.22 -1.31 15.38
CA THR A 101 -3.96 -1.31 16.64
C THR A 101 -5.37 -1.88 16.45
N GLU A 102 -5.97 -2.44 17.50
CA GLU A 102 -7.33 -2.98 17.45
C GLU A 102 -8.36 -1.91 17.04
N ALA A 103 -8.14 -0.67 17.47
CA ALA A 103 -8.99 0.46 17.09
C ALA A 103 -8.91 0.78 15.59
N GLN A 104 -7.72 0.70 14.99
CA GLN A 104 -7.54 0.88 13.54
C GLN A 104 -8.21 -0.24 12.76
N LEU A 105 -8.04 -1.51 13.18
CA LEU A 105 -8.71 -2.65 12.57
C LEU A 105 -10.22 -2.51 12.64
N ARG A 106 -10.77 -2.14 13.80
CA ARG A 106 -12.21 -1.90 13.97
C ARG A 106 -12.72 -0.81 13.03
N ARG A 107 -12.01 0.33 12.93
CA ARG A 107 -12.39 1.42 12.02
C ARG A 107 -12.33 0.99 10.56
N LEU A 108 -11.32 0.21 10.18
CA LEU A 108 -11.15 -0.27 8.81
C LEU A 108 -12.26 -1.26 8.43
N LEU A 109 -12.47 -2.28 9.25
CA LEU A 109 -13.50 -3.29 9.02
C LEU A 109 -14.92 -2.70 9.12
N GLY A 110 -15.12 -1.65 9.94
CA GLY A 110 -16.37 -0.91 9.98
C GLY A 110 -16.62 -0.10 8.71
N LYS A 111 -15.59 0.54 8.16
CA LYS A 111 -15.69 1.23 6.86
C LYS A 111 -15.98 0.28 5.70
N SER A 112 -15.50 -0.96 5.76
CA SER A 112 -15.79 -1.98 4.75
C SER A 112 -17.11 -2.73 5.01
N GLY A 113 -17.86 -2.39 6.06
CA GLY A 113 -19.13 -3.05 6.42
C GLY A 113 -19.00 -4.49 6.95
N LEU A 114 -17.79 -4.95 7.24
CA LEU A 114 -17.51 -6.31 7.74
C LEU A 114 -17.57 -6.40 9.26
N TRP A 115 -17.30 -5.28 9.95
CA TRP A 115 -17.40 -5.19 11.40
C TRP A 115 -18.80 -4.80 11.83
N GLY A 116 -19.45 -5.62 12.65
CA GLY A 116 -20.88 -5.50 12.95
C GLY A 116 -21.78 -6.25 11.95
N TYR A 117 -21.20 -6.99 11.00
CA TYR A 117 -21.93 -7.95 10.19
C TYR A 117 -22.36 -9.12 11.08
N SER A 118 -23.64 -9.15 11.45
CA SER A 118 -24.28 -10.40 11.86
C SER A 118 -24.39 -11.25 10.60
N PRO A 119 -23.83 -12.47 10.56
CA PRO A 119 -24.01 -13.35 9.42
C PRO A 119 -25.50 -13.50 9.14
N SER A 120 -25.89 -13.33 7.87
CA SER A 120 -27.28 -13.58 7.50
C SER A 120 -27.59 -15.06 7.75
N PRO A 121 -28.85 -15.42 8.05
CA PRO A 121 -29.25 -16.83 8.18
C PRO A 121 -28.86 -17.67 6.95
N VAL A 122 -28.80 -17.04 5.79
CA VAL A 122 -28.35 -17.64 4.52
C VAL A 122 -26.85 -17.93 4.53
N TYR A 123 -26.01 -17.03 5.04
CA TYR A 123 -24.57 -17.29 5.17
C TYR A 123 -24.30 -18.44 6.15
N GLU A 124 -25.05 -18.51 7.25
CA GLU A 124 -24.94 -19.62 8.20
C GLU A 124 -25.31 -20.96 7.57
N SER A 125 -26.39 -21.02 6.76
CA SER A 125 -26.79 -22.26 6.09
C SER A 125 -25.72 -22.74 5.11
N PHE A 126 -25.14 -21.84 4.31
CA PHE A 126 -24.03 -22.17 3.41
C PHE A 126 -22.78 -22.62 4.18
N SER A 127 -22.46 -21.98 5.30
CA SER A 127 -21.31 -22.35 6.13
C SER A 127 -21.48 -23.75 6.72
N ARG A 128 -22.68 -24.07 7.24
CA ARG A 128 -23.00 -25.41 7.73
C ARG A 128 -22.93 -26.46 6.62
N GLN A 129 -23.48 -26.16 5.44
CA GLN A 129 -23.44 -27.08 4.30
C GLN A 129 -22.00 -27.37 3.86
N ARG A 130 -21.16 -26.35 3.82
CA ARG A 130 -19.74 -26.50 3.52
C ARG A 130 -19.00 -27.35 4.56
N ASP A 131 -19.24 -27.10 5.83
CA ASP A 131 -18.60 -27.85 6.92
C ASP A 131 -19.04 -29.33 6.90
N LEU A 132 -20.31 -29.62 6.56
CA LEU A 132 -20.80 -30.98 6.32
C LEU A 132 -20.13 -31.66 5.12
N ILE A 133 -19.92 -30.92 4.03
CA ILE A 133 -19.20 -31.44 2.85
C ILE A 133 -17.77 -31.82 3.24
N LEU A 134 -17.06 -30.96 3.96
CA LEU A 134 -15.70 -31.25 4.42
C LEU A 134 -15.65 -32.47 5.34
N GLU A 135 -16.58 -32.56 6.30
CA GLU A 135 -16.66 -33.72 7.20
C GLU A 135 -16.98 -35.03 6.45
N SER A 136 -17.77 -34.96 5.37
CA SER A 136 -18.05 -36.13 4.53
C SER A 136 -16.82 -36.58 3.73
N LEU A 137 -15.98 -35.64 3.29
CA LEU A 137 -14.75 -35.94 2.55
C LEU A 137 -13.71 -36.63 3.43
N ASP A 138 -13.55 -36.17 4.68
CA ASP A 138 -12.65 -36.81 5.65
C ASP A 138 -13.08 -38.26 5.94
N LYS A 139 -14.38 -38.50 6.12
CA LYS A 139 -14.92 -39.86 6.35
C LYS A 139 -14.75 -40.80 5.16
N THR A 140 -14.71 -40.28 3.94
CA THR A 140 -14.43 -41.11 2.75
C THR A 140 -12.96 -41.48 2.63
N SER A 141 -12.04 -40.65 3.13
CA SER A 141 -10.61 -40.95 3.13
C SER A 141 -10.29 -42.19 3.98
N ASP A 142 -10.90 -42.30 5.18
CA ASP A 142 -10.62 -43.43 6.08
C ASP A 142 -11.24 -44.76 5.59
N ARG A 143 -12.37 -44.72 4.86
CA ARG A 143 -13.01 -45.94 4.33
C ARG A 143 -12.30 -46.59 3.15
N VAL A 144 -11.42 -45.86 2.45
CA VAL A 144 -10.65 -46.40 1.32
C VAL A 144 -9.48 -47.27 1.79
N LEU A 145 -9.06 -47.16 3.07
CA LEU A 145 -7.96 -47.96 3.62
C LEU A 145 -8.38 -49.35 4.14
N GLU A 146 -9.66 -49.59 4.47
CA GLU A 146 -10.10 -50.89 5.03
C GLU A 146 -10.36 -51.97 3.98
N LYS A 147 -10.58 -51.60 2.72
CA LYS A 147 -10.61 -52.56 1.62
C LYS A 147 -9.25 -52.48 0.93
N GLY A 148 -8.38 -53.45 1.22
CA GLY A 148 -7.08 -53.68 0.56
C GLY A 148 -7.18 -53.99 -0.94
N ILE A 149 -8.01 -53.24 -1.65
CA ILE A 149 -8.04 -53.16 -3.10
C ILE A 149 -6.99 -52.12 -3.42
N ALA A 150 -5.77 -52.58 -3.70
CA ALA A 150 -4.76 -51.73 -4.30
C ALA A 150 -5.43 -50.95 -5.43
N PRO A 151 -5.36 -49.60 -5.45
CA PRO A 151 -5.87 -48.85 -6.58
C PRO A 151 -5.21 -49.44 -7.81
N LYS A 152 -6.03 -50.01 -8.70
CA LYS A 152 -5.58 -50.46 -10.01
C LYS A 152 -5.30 -49.18 -10.77
N TRP A 153 -4.11 -48.59 -10.52
CA TRP A 153 -3.57 -47.50 -11.32
C TRP A 153 -3.51 -48.09 -12.73
N SER A 154 -4.51 -47.73 -13.52
CA SER A 154 -4.60 -48.04 -14.93
C SER A 154 -3.28 -47.59 -15.55
N GLU A 155 -2.52 -48.56 -16.04
CA GLU A 155 -1.26 -48.43 -16.79
C GLU A 155 -1.45 -47.73 -18.15
N HIS A 156 -2.38 -46.78 -18.24
CA HIS A 156 -2.75 -46.06 -19.45
C HIS A 156 -2.51 -44.56 -19.37
N PHE A 157 -1.68 -44.09 -18.43
CA PHE A 157 -1.02 -42.79 -18.62
C PHE A 157 0.20 -42.98 -19.51
N SER A 158 -0.08 -43.12 -20.81
CA SER A 158 0.90 -42.78 -21.84
C SER A 158 1.28 -41.32 -21.61
N ALA A 159 2.44 -41.11 -21.02
CA ALA A 159 3.03 -39.78 -20.90
C ALA A 159 3.09 -39.17 -22.32
N PRO A 160 2.55 -37.96 -22.54
CA PRO A 160 2.85 -37.25 -23.77
C PRO A 160 4.36 -37.06 -23.84
N SER A 161 4.94 -37.56 -24.94
CA SER A 161 6.35 -37.39 -25.29
C SER A 161 6.78 -35.94 -25.03
N PRO A 162 7.96 -35.72 -24.43
CA PRO A 162 8.53 -34.39 -24.33
C PRO A 162 8.70 -33.85 -25.75
N VAL A 163 7.96 -32.79 -26.07
CA VAL A 163 8.16 -32.02 -27.30
C VAL A 163 9.47 -31.27 -27.11
N ASP A 164 10.43 -31.58 -27.97
CA ASP A 164 11.69 -30.86 -28.13
C ASP A 164 11.42 -29.35 -28.27
N ARG A 165 11.64 -28.61 -27.18
CA ARG A 165 11.87 -27.16 -27.23
C ARG A 165 13.34 -26.93 -27.56
N SER A 166 13.68 -27.18 -28.81
CA SER A 166 14.85 -26.59 -29.43
C SER A 166 14.51 -25.17 -29.87
N SER A 167 15.44 -24.26 -29.62
CA SER A 167 15.53 -22.92 -30.22
C SER A 167 14.57 -21.87 -29.67
N GLU A 168 15.08 -21.00 -28.79
CA GLU A 168 15.42 -19.64 -29.24
C GLU A 168 16.39 -19.00 -28.26
N GLU A 169 17.60 -18.79 -28.77
CA GLU A 169 18.62 -17.92 -28.25
C GLU A 169 18.08 -16.48 -28.17
N GLY A 170 18.29 -15.84 -27.03
CA GLY A 170 17.93 -14.45 -26.80
C GLY A 170 18.81 -13.85 -25.73
N ALA A 171 20.12 -13.84 -25.99
CA ALA A 171 21.10 -13.16 -25.17
C ALA A 171 20.94 -11.63 -25.31
N GLU A 172 20.27 -10.99 -24.35
CA GLU A 172 20.47 -9.57 -24.10
C GLU A 172 21.19 -9.37 -22.78
N ILE A 173 22.50 -9.19 -22.91
CA ILE A 173 23.41 -8.68 -21.89
C ILE A 173 23.02 -7.22 -21.66
N LEU A 174 22.22 -6.95 -20.63
CA LEU A 174 22.04 -5.58 -20.14
C LEU A 174 23.20 -5.23 -19.20
N THR A 175 24.20 -4.61 -19.80
CA THR A 175 25.37 -4.00 -19.17
C THR A 175 24.94 -3.03 -18.07
N ALA A 176 25.37 -3.30 -16.83
CA ALA A 176 25.23 -2.36 -15.72
C ALA A 176 26.08 -1.10 -15.98
N PRO A 177 25.54 0.12 -15.81
CA PRO A 177 26.32 1.34 -15.89
C PRO A 177 27.28 1.44 -14.69
N ALA A 178 28.54 1.74 -14.98
CA ALA A 178 29.62 1.92 -14.02
C ALA A 178 29.31 3.00 -12.97
N PRO A 179 29.81 2.85 -11.73
CA PRO A 179 29.76 3.91 -10.74
C PRO A 179 30.68 5.06 -11.13
N LEU A 180 30.07 6.23 -11.36
CA LEU A 180 30.75 7.51 -11.48
C LEU A 180 31.52 7.78 -10.19
N SER A 181 32.84 7.60 -10.28
CA SER A 181 33.80 8.10 -9.31
C SER A 181 33.90 9.60 -9.53
N HIS A 182 33.42 10.41 -8.58
CA HIS A 182 33.86 11.79 -8.47
C HIS A 182 34.78 11.90 -7.26
N ASP A 183 36.05 12.00 -7.62
CA ASP A 183 37.17 12.38 -6.79
C ASP A 183 36.90 13.65 -6.00
N GLY A 184 37.60 13.71 -4.87
CA GLY A 184 37.51 14.78 -3.91
C GLY A 184 37.92 16.15 -4.44
N VAL A 185 37.41 17.16 -3.76
CA VAL A 185 38.09 18.44 -3.62
C VAL A 185 38.25 18.67 -2.13
N GLN A 186 39.49 18.48 -1.68
CA GLN A 186 40.04 18.99 -0.43
C GLN A 186 40.28 20.51 -0.55
N GLU A 187 40.56 21.11 0.62
CA GLU A 187 41.17 22.43 0.82
C GLU A 187 40.26 23.64 0.58
N SER A 188 40.27 24.70 1.38
CA SER A 188 41.18 25.15 2.44
C SER A 188 40.47 26.32 3.18
N SER A 189 40.50 26.32 4.52
CA SER A 189 41.23 27.28 5.36
C SER A 189 41.21 28.74 4.91
N LYS A 190 40.60 29.60 5.74
CA LYS A 190 41.02 30.97 6.09
C LYS A 190 40.11 31.43 7.25
N THR A 191 40.60 31.39 8.50
CA THR A 191 41.18 32.54 9.25
C THR A 191 40.27 33.75 9.27
#